data_AF-A0A3N2R780-F1
#
_entry.id   AF-A0A3N2R780-F1
#
_cell.length_a   1.000
_cell.length_b   1.000
_cell.length_c   1.000
_cell.angle_alpha   90.00
_cell.angle_beta   90.00
_cell.angle_gamma   90.00
#
_symmetry.space_group_name_H-M   'P 1'
#
loop_
_entity.id
_entity.type
_entity.pdbx_description
1 polymer ?
#
loop_
_entity_poly.entity_id
_entity_poly.type
_entity_poly.pdbx_seq_one_letter_code
_entity_poly.pdbx_strand_id
1 'polypeptide(L)'
;MRTDREKIAALRRIVDAAWQVEQSRTARIASEEAALRNRIDALSACRQDRLQDLTRGPDAARLAGADPLWESWIDGRRSDLLTELARLLAQKDRAQRRLARAFGRREAATGIAHGNAPQSGRPDQP
;
A
#
# COMPACT_ATOMS: atom_id res chain seq x y z
N MET A 1 5.48 27.29 34.37
CA MET A 1 5.96 25.91 34.64
C MET A 1 4.85 24.85 34.56
N ARG A 2 3.73 24.90 35.33
CA ARG A 2 2.64 23.90 35.21
C ARG A 2 1.98 23.89 33.81
N THR A 3 1.72 25.06 33.26
CA THR A 3 1.08 25.25 31.95
C THR A 3 1.93 24.71 30.78
N ASP A 4 3.25 24.76 30.90
CA ASP A 4 4.16 24.31 29.83
C ASP A 4 4.22 22.78 29.77
N ARG A 5 4.21 22.13 30.94
CA ARG A 5 4.14 20.66 31.04
C ARG A 5 2.81 20.12 30.51
N GLU A 6 1.70 20.81 30.79
CA GLU A 6 0.38 20.50 30.26
C GLU A 6 0.33 20.67 28.73
N LYS A 7 0.92 21.75 28.19
CA LYS A 7 1.06 21.96 26.73
C LYS A 7 1.89 20.85 26.07
N ILE A 8 3.01 20.45 26.66
CA ILE A 8 3.86 19.35 26.15
C ILE A 8 3.08 18.03 26.16
N ALA A 9 2.33 17.74 27.23
CA ALA A 9 1.50 16.54 27.31
C ALA A 9 0.36 16.55 26.27
N ALA A 10 -0.25 17.71 26.01
CA ALA A 10 -1.24 17.86 24.95
C ALA A 10 -0.62 17.66 23.56
N LEU A 11 0.56 18.25 23.30
CA LEU A 11 1.28 18.09 22.05
C LEU A 11 1.60 16.61 21.78
N ARG A 12 2.11 15.89 22.79
CA ARG A 12 2.39 14.44 22.70
C ARG A 12 1.17 13.64 22.28
N ARG A 13 0.01 13.87 22.92
CA ARG A 13 -1.24 13.20 22.55
C ARG A 13 -1.64 13.47 21.10
N ILE A 14 -1.48 14.70 20.62
CA ILE A 14 -1.81 15.07 19.23
C ILE A 14 -0.88 14.38 18.23
N VAL A 15 0.43 14.39 18.47
CA VAL A 15 1.40 13.77 17.55
C VAL A 15 1.32 12.24 17.58
N ASP A 16 1.02 11.65 18.75
CA ASP A 16 0.74 10.21 18.87
C ASP A 16 -0.49 9.84 18.03
N ALA A 17 -1.60 10.58 18.17
CA ALA A 17 -2.80 10.35 17.38
C ALA A 17 -2.55 10.51 15.88
N ALA A 18 -1.80 11.54 15.47
CA ALA A 18 -1.43 11.74 14.06
C ALA A 18 -0.58 10.60 13.51
N TRP A 19 0.37 10.07 14.30
CA TRP A 19 1.17 8.92 13.93
C TRP A 19 0.32 7.64 13.79
N GLN A 20 -0.63 7.40 14.69
CA GLN A 20 -1.57 6.28 14.60
C GLN A 20 -2.42 6.35 13.33
N VAL A 21 -2.93 7.53 12.98
CA VAL A 21 -3.71 7.72 11.74
C VAL A 21 -2.89 7.37 10.49
N GLU A 22 -1.63 7.82 10.41
CA GLU A 22 -0.78 7.49 9.26
C GLU A 22 -0.38 6.00 9.22
N GLN A 23 -0.26 5.34 10.38
CA GLN A 23 -0.07 3.88 10.44
C GLN A 23 -1.28 3.14 9.89
N SER A 24 -2.49 3.46 10.37
CA SER A 24 -3.73 2.84 9.88
C SER A 24 -3.92 3.07 8.38
N ARG A 25 -3.61 4.29 7.89
CA ARG A 25 -3.64 4.57 6.45
C ARG A 25 -2.66 3.70 5.67
N THR A 26 -1.44 3.53 6.16
CA THR A 26 -0.41 2.71 5.50
C THR A 26 -0.80 1.23 5.50
N ALA A 27 -1.36 0.72 6.60
CA ALA A 27 -1.88 -0.64 6.70
C ALA A 27 -3.03 -0.89 5.71
N ARG A 28 -3.96 0.05 5.59
CA ARG A 28 -5.06 -0.03 4.62
C ARG A 28 -4.53 -0.11 3.18
N ILE A 29 -3.58 0.76 2.81
CA ILE A 29 -2.96 0.74 1.48
C ILE A 29 -2.26 -0.60 1.21
N ALA A 30 -1.58 -1.18 2.21
CA ALA A 30 -0.93 -2.48 2.06
C ALA A 30 -1.94 -3.62 1.84
N SER A 31 -3.10 -3.57 2.52
CA SER A 31 -4.19 -4.53 2.30
C SER A 31 -4.80 -4.40 0.91
N GLU A 32 -5.04 -3.17 0.44
CA GLU A 32 -5.52 -2.89 -0.91
C GLU A 32 -4.52 -3.39 -1.98
N GLU A 33 -3.21 -3.22 -1.74
CA GLU A 33 -2.15 -3.71 -2.63
C GLU A 33 -2.16 -5.23 -2.75
N ALA A 34 -2.24 -5.93 -1.62
CA ALA A 34 -2.32 -7.38 -1.59
C ALA A 34 -3.57 -7.89 -2.35
N ALA A 35 -4.72 -7.22 -2.16
CA ALA A 35 -5.94 -7.57 -2.86
C ALA A 35 -5.83 -7.40 -4.38
N LEU A 36 -5.18 -6.33 -4.85
CA LEU A 36 -4.96 -6.11 -6.29
C LEU A 36 -3.99 -7.14 -6.89
N ARG A 37 -2.89 -7.45 -6.20
CA ARG A 37 -1.95 -8.50 -6.63
C ARG A 37 -2.66 -9.84 -6.77
N ASN A 38 -3.44 -10.25 -5.77
CA ASN A 38 -4.22 -11.48 -5.82
C ASN A 38 -5.19 -11.53 -7.01
N ARG A 39 -5.82 -10.40 -7.37
CA ARG A 39 -6.71 -10.32 -8.54
C ARG A 39 -5.94 -10.46 -9.86
N ILE A 40 -4.75 -9.88 -9.96
CA ILE A 40 -3.88 -10.01 -11.14
C ILE A 40 -3.42 -11.46 -11.29
N ASP A 41 -3.04 -12.09 -10.18
CA ASP A 41 -2.59 -13.48 -10.16
C ASP A 41 -3.72 -14.43 -10.53
N ALA A 42 -4.93 -14.22 -9.98
CA ALA A 42 -6.11 -14.99 -10.33
C ALA A 42 -6.48 -14.87 -11.82
N LEU A 43 -6.39 -13.66 -12.38
CA LEU A 43 -6.63 -13.43 -13.81
C LEU A 43 -5.60 -14.15 -14.68
N SER A 44 -4.33 -14.15 -14.24
CA SER A 44 -3.24 -14.84 -14.93
C SER A 44 -3.40 -16.36 -14.86
N ALA A 45 -3.86 -16.89 -13.71
CA ALA A 45 -4.17 -18.31 -13.54
C ALA A 45 -5.33 -18.75 -14.44
N CYS A 46 -6.42 -17.98 -14.52
CA CYS A 46 -7.53 -18.25 -15.42
C CYS A 46 -7.08 -18.33 -16.90
N ARG A 47 -6.14 -17.46 -17.30
CA ARG A 47 -5.53 -17.53 -18.62
C ARG A 47 -4.75 -18.82 -18.84
N GLN A 48 -3.91 -19.18 -17.86
CA GLN A 48 -3.11 -20.40 -17.89
C GLN A 48 -3.99 -21.65 -18.00
N ASP A 49 -5.08 -21.71 -17.24
CA ASP A 49 -6.02 -22.84 -17.23
C ASP A 49 -6.69 -23.00 -18.60
N ARG A 50 -7.14 -21.91 -19.23
CA ARG A 50 -7.68 -21.94 -20.59
C ARG A 50 -6.67 -22.49 -21.59
N LEU A 51 -5.42 -22.03 -21.53
CA LEU A 51 -4.36 -22.52 -22.41
C LEU A 51 -4.14 -24.04 -22.25
N GLN A 52 -4.25 -24.56 -21.02
CA GLN A 52 -4.18 -26.00 -20.78
C GLN A 52 -5.38 -26.73 -21.38
N ASP A 53 -6.60 -26.23 -21.22
CA ASP A 53 -7.80 -26.85 -21.79
C ASP A 53 -7.74 -26.93 -23.32
N LEU A 54 -7.18 -25.91 -23.97
CA LEU A 54 -6.97 -25.91 -25.42
C LEU A 54 -6.02 -27.01 -25.93
N THR A 55 -5.21 -27.62 -25.05
CA THR A 55 -4.32 -28.74 -25.42
C THR A 55 -4.98 -30.11 -25.25
N ARG A 56 -6.17 -30.19 -24.63
CA ARG A 56 -6.86 -31.44 -24.29
C ARG A 56 -7.78 -32.00 -25.39
N GLY A 57 -8.01 -31.25 -26.48
CA GLY A 57 -8.84 -31.72 -27.59
C GLY A 57 -9.59 -30.61 -28.32
N PRO A 58 -10.60 -30.95 -29.14
CA PRO A 58 -11.42 -29.97 -29.84
C PRO A 58 -12.15 -29.06 -28.86
N ASP A 59 -11.94 -27.76 -28.96
CA ASP A 59 -12.54 -26.76 -28.09
C ASP A 59 -13.67 -26.00 -28.82
N ALA A 60 -14.89 -26.14 -28.31
CA ALA A 60 -16.08 -25.54 -28.91
C ALA A 60 -16.05 -23.99 -28.91
N ALA A 61 -15.45 -23.36 -27.90
CA ALA A 61 -15.35 -21.91 -27.81
C ALA A 61 -14.30 -21.35 -28.78
N ARG A 62 -13.21 -22.08 -29.02
CA ARG A 62 -12.24 -21.77 -30.07
C ARG A 62 -12.86 -21.92 -31.46
N LEU A 63 -13.60 -23.00 -31.70
CA LEU A 63 -14.29 -23.25 -32.97
C LEU A 63 -15.38 -22.21 -33.25
N ALA A 64 -16.01 -21.67 -32.21
CA ALA A 64 -17.00 -20.60 -32.30
C ALA A 64 -16.39 -19.18 -32.38
N GLY A 65 -15.06 -19.04 -32.28
CA GLY A 65 -14.38 -17.73 -32.32
C GLY A 65 -14.60 -16.86 -31.08
N ALA A 66 -14.95 -17.46 -29.93
CA ALA A 66 -15.15 -16.75 -28.66
C ALA A 66 -13.83 -16.40 -27.95
N ASP A 67 -12.75 -17.14 -28.23
CA ASP A 67 -11.44 -16.96 -27.58
C ASP A 67 -10.81 -15.57 -27.78
N PRO A 68 -10.80 -14.96 -28.98
CA PRO A 68 -10.17 -13.65 -29.16
C PRO A 68 -10.84 -12.52 -28.36
N LEU A 69 -12.17 -12.56 -28.21
CA LEU A 69 -12.91 -11.58 -27.41
C LEU A 69 -12.59 -11.73 -25.92
N TRP A 70 -12.51 -12.96 -25.44
CA TRP A 70 -12.13 -13.26 -24.06
C TRP A 70 -10.67 -12.87 -23.77
N GLU A 71 -9.73 -13.16 -24.67
CA GLU A 71 -8.33 -12.73 -24.55
C GLU A 71 -8.21 -11.20 -24.49
N SER A 72 -8.91 -10.49 -25.38
CA SER A 72 -8.93 -9.02 -25.35
C SER A 72 -9.52 -8.46 -24.05
N TRP A 73 -10.57 -9.10 -23.52
CA TRP A 73 -11.13 -8.74 -22.23
C TRP A 73 -10.15 -8.98 -21.08
N ILE A 74 -9.42 -10.11 -21.07
CA ILE A 74 -8.37 -10.40 -20.08
C ILE A 74 -7.28 -9.34 -20.13
N ASP A 75 -6.77 -9.02 -21.32
CA ASP A 75 -5.69 -8.04 -21.48
C ASP A 75 -6.12 -6.65 -21.01
N GLY A 76 -7.34 -6.22 -21.39
CA GLY A 76 -7.93 -4.98 -20.90
C GLY A 76 -8.06 -4.98 -19.37
N ARG A 77 -8.61 -6.05 -18.80
CA ARG A 77 -8.81 -6.16 -17.35
C ARG A 77 -7.49 -6.17 -16.59
N ARG A 78 -6.45 -6.82 -17.12
CA ARG A 78 -5.11 -6.84 -16.55
C ARG A 78 -4.48 -5.45 -16.57
N SER A 79 -4.60 -4.75 -17.70
CA SER A 79 -4.11 -3.38 -17.86
C SER A 79 -4.73 -2.42 -16.83
N ASP A 80 -6.04 -2.53 -16.62
CA ASP A 80 -6.76 -1.74 -15.60
C ASP A 80 -6.24 -2.01 -14.19
N LEU A 81 -6.10 -3.29 -13.82
CA LEU A 81 -5.60 -3.69 -12.50
C LEU A 81 -4.14 -3.23 -12.27
N LEU A 82 -3.28 -3.33 -13.29
CA LEU A 82 -1.91 -2.84 -13.22
C LEU A 82 -1.84 -1.32 -13.07
N THR A 83 -2.72 -0.59 -13.76
CA THR A 83 -2.85 0.85 -13.62
C THR A 83 -3.31 1.25 -12.20
N GLU A 84 -4.29 0.53 -11.65
CA GLU A 84 -4.74 0.72 -10.28
C GLU A 84 -3.61 0.44 -9.27
N LEU A 85 -2.87 -0.65 -9.46
CA LEU A 85 -1.71 -1.00 -8.64
C LEU A 85 -0.63 0.08 -8.69
N ALA A 86 -0.30 0.60 -9.88
CA ALA A 86 0.69 1.67 -10.02
C ALA A 86 0.26 2.95 -9.28
N ARG A 87 -1.01 3.33 -9.36
CA ARG A 87 -1.57 4.46 -8.60
C ARG A 87 -1.49 4.22 -7.10
N LEU A 88 -1.78 3.00 -6.66
CA LEU A 88 -1.73 2.65 -5.24
C LEU A 88 -0.30 2.65 -4.69
N LEU A 89 0.68 2.17 -5.47
CA LEU A 89 2.10 2.24 -5.11
C LEU A 89 2.58 3.69 -4.96
N ALA A 90 2.17 4.59 -5.85
CA ALA A 90 2.46 6.02 -5.70
C ALA A 90 1.83 6.62 -4.42
N GLN A 91 0.63 6.16 -4.05
CA GLN A 91 -0.02 6.56 -2.79
C GLN A 91 0.70 5.98 -1.57
N LYS A 92 1.16 4.73 -1.63
CA LYS A 92 1.93 4.05 -0.59
C LYS A 92 3.21 4.80 -0.27
N ASP A 93 3.96 5.17 -1.31
CA ASP A 93 5.20 5.92 -1.18
C ASP A 93 4.98 7.30 -0.50
N ARG A 94 3.90 8.01 -0.88
CA ARG A 94 3.49 9.25 -0.19
C ARG A 94 3.08 9.01 1.27
N ALA A 95 2.36 7.92 1.55
CA ALA A 95 1.94 7.56 2.90
C ALA A 95 3.13 7.20 3.80
N GLN A 96 4.11 6.45 3.30
CA GLN A 96 5.35 6.11 4.01
C GLN A 96 6.13 7.37 4.40
N ARG A 97 6.25 8.35 3.48
CA ARG A 97 6.88 9.64 3.81
C ARG A 97 6.12 10.42 4.89
N ARG A 98 4.78 10.40 4.88
CA ARG A 98 3.97 11.03 5.94
C ARG A 98 4.13 10.33 7.28
N LEU A 99 4.12 8.99 7.28
CA LEU A 99 4.32 8.18 8.47
C LEU A 99 5.69 8.46 9.11
N ALA A 100 6.76 8.50 8.31
CA ALA A 100 8.11 8.84 8.79
C ALA A 100 8.16 10.23 9.43
N ARG A 101 7.50 11.23 8.84
CA ARG A 101 7.40 12.59 9.41
C ARG A 101 6.59 12.62 10.71
N ALA A 102 5.47 11.89 10.76
CA ALA A 102 4.65 11.80 11.97
C ALA A 102 5.40 11.14 13.12
N PHE A 103 6.17 10.08 12.81
CA PHE A 103 7.06 9.43 13.76
C PHE A 103 8.14 10.40 14.27
N GLY A 104 8.85 11.10 13.38
CA GLY A 104 9.86 12.08 13.80
C GLY A 104 9.29 13.19 14.70
N ARG A 105 8.07 13.67 14.44
CA ARG A 105 7.38 14.65 15.32
C ARG A 105 7.04 14.06 16.68
N ARG A 106 6.63 12.80 16.72
CA ARG A 106 6.36 12.05 17.96
C ARG A 106 7.62 11.90 18.81
N GLU A 107 8.72 11.52 18.19
CA GLU A 107 10.02 11.41 18.87
C GLU A 107 10.51 12.76 19.40
N ALA A 108 10.38 13.83 18.60
CA ALA A 108 10.75 15.18 19.04
C ALA A 108 9.92 15.65 20.24
N ALA A 109 8.60 15.46 20.22
CA ALA A 109 7.73 15.81 21.34
C ALA A 109 8.06 15.00 22.61
N THR A 110 8.48 13.75 22.44
CA THR A 110 8.93 12.89 23.53
C THR A 110 10.28 13.34 24.08
N GLY A 111 11.24 13.72 23.22
CA GLY A 111 12.54 14.28 23.63
C GLY A 111 12.39 15.57 24.44
N ILE A 112 11.55 16.51 23.97
CA ILE A 112 11.24 17.76 24.69
C ILE A 112 10.67 17.46 26.09
N ALA A 113 9.82 16.45 26.22
CA ALA A 113 9.24 16.07 27.51
C ALA A 113 10.27 15.48 28.50
N HIS A 114 11.32 14.83 28.00
CA HIS A 114 12.39 14.24 28.80
C HIS A 114 13.58 15.18 29.04
N GLY A 115 13.56 16.41 28.50
CA GLY A 115 14.66 17.38 28.64
C GLY A 115 15.87 17.11 27.73
N ASN A 116 15.79 16.12 26.84
CA ASN A 116 16.81 15.83 25.85
C ASN A 116 16.38 16.45 24.51
N ALA A 117 17.05 17.52 24.09
CA ALA A 117 16.87 18.08 22.75
C ALA A 117 17.11 16.98 21.69
N PRO A 118 16.32 16.94 20.59
CA PRO A 118 16.41 15.86 19.62
C PRO A 118 17.79 15.84 18.95
N GLN A 119 18.56 14.77 19.17
CA GLN A 119 19.74 14.47 18.37
C GLN A 119 19.25 14.14 16.96
N SER A 120 19.60 15.00 16.00
CA SER A 120 19.33 14.84 14.57
C SER A 120 19.66 13.41 14.11
N GLY A 121 18.65 12.72 13.60
CA GLY A 121 18.78 11.37 13.06
C GLY A 121 19.81 11.33 11.93
N ARG A 122 20.90 10.62 12.17
CA ARG A 122 21.74 10.03 11.13
C ARG A 122 21.28 8.57 11.00
N PRO A 123 20.72 8.14 9.86
CA PRO A 123 20.51 6.72 9.63
C PRO A 123 21.87 6.11 9.26
N ASP A 124 22.67 5.78 10.27
CA ASP A 124 23.75 4.81 10.11
C ASP A 124 23.14 3.43 10.32
N GLN A 125 23.04 2.65 9.25
CA GLN A 125 23.17 1.21 9.32
C GLN A 125 23.96 0.70 8.10
N PRO A 126 24.78 -0.34 8.30
CA PRO A 126 25.93 -0.72 7.46
C PRO A 126 25.57 -1.26 6.08
#